data_AF-A0A926AU36-F1
#
_entry.id   AF-A0A926AU36-F1
#
_cell.length_a   1.000
_cell.length_b   1.000
_cell.length_c   1.000
_cell.angle_alpha   90.00
_cell.angle_beta   90.00
_cell.angle_gamma   90.00
#
_symmetry.space_group_name_H-M   'P 1'
#
loop_
_entity.id
_entity.type
_entity.pdbx_description
1 polymer ?
#
loop_
_entity_poly.entity_id
_entity_poly.type
_entity_poly.pdbx_seq_one_letter_code
_entity_poly.pdbx_strand_id
1 'polypeptide(L)'
;MSTPADCNLLLGVLALQLDFVTREQLVAVVTGWLREKETPLGQLFERQKILTAARRQLLEALVDEHLRQHGGDVEQSLATLSSLGPVRDELQRLGDEELSISLSRVAGGAAAARSDVALSDLPAASSVSNPGPRPETASEDSVPPRLRFRILRPHAEGGLGRVLVAHDEELHREVALKEIKPQFAMDVDSRNRFTLEAEVTGGLEHPGIVPVYGLGQYSDGRPYYAMRFIRGDSLKEAIEQFHAMPRAQIVSLATAPTIVTVPTLIATEPASRLVSSEIFAGVEFRKLLGRFIDVCQAIEYAHSRGVLHRDLKPGNIMLGKYGETLVVDWGLAKVAGKDDRFANVDEATLVPSSGSSIENTADGSVIGTPAYMSPEQAAGRLDQLGPATDVYSLGATLYHVLTGRSPFSKLPLPELLARVQRGDFPRPRELNSSIPKSLESVCLKAMALLPEHRYESAAAIAEDIEHWLADEPVNAHRESTPAQASRWVRKHRAWAISGAAALALVAVVSSIAAVWINAAREKANLNAEDALR
;
A
#
# COMPACT_ATOMS: atom_id res chain seq x y z
N MET A 1 -1.58 -40.53 -33.51
CA MET A 1 -1.47 -39.72 -34.74
C MET A 1 -2.35 -38.52 -34.53
N SER A 2 -1.76 -37.33 -34.60
CA SER A 2 -2.48 -36.08 -34.37
C SER A 2 -3.56 -35.90 -35.44
N THR A 3 -4.78 -35.59 -35.03
CA THR A 3 -5.88 -35.33 -35.96
C THR A 3 -5.76 -33.91 -36.53
N PRO A 4 -6.33 -33.64 -37.72
CA PRO A 4 -6.47 -32.26 -38.21
C PRO A 4 -7.19 -31.35 -37.21
N ALA A 5 -8.12 -31.90 -36.40
CA ALA A 5 -8.79 -31.19 -35.32
C ALA A 5 -7.82 -30.74 -34.21
N ASP A 6 -6.85 -31.58 -33.84
CA ASP A 6 -5.85 -31.25 -32.80
C ASP A 6 -4.94 -30.10 -33.26
N CYS A 7 -4.44 -30.14 -34.50
CA CYS A 7 -3.60 -29.07 -35.05
C CYS A 7 -4.37 -27.76 -35.21
N ASN A 8 -5.64 -27.82 -35.64
CA ASN A 8 -6.51 -26.65 -35.76
C ASN A 8 -6.86 -26.07 -34.38
N LEU A 9 -7.08 -26.92 -33.37
CA LEU A 9 -7.29 -26.48 -32.00
C LEU A 9 -6.03 -25.79 -31.47
N LEU A 10 -4.84 -26.36 -31.67
CA LEU A 10 -3.57 -25.74 -31.28
C LEU A 10 -3.36 -24.37 -31.93
N LEU A 11 -3.64 -24.26 -33.24
CA LEU A 11 -3.59 -22.99 -33.96
C LEU A 11 -4.59 -21.96 -33.40
N GLY A 12 -5.81 -22.39 -33.11
CA GLY A 12 -6.85 -21.54 -32.51
C GLY A 12 -6.49 -21.05 -31.11
N VAL A 13 -5.87 -21.90 -30.29
CA VAL A 13 -5.39 -21.58 -28.94
C VAL A 13 -4.26 -20.57 -28.99
N LEU A 14 -3.26 -20.79 -29.84
CA LEU A 14 -2.14 -19.85 -30.02
C LEU A 14 -2.62 -18.51 -30.59
N ALA A 15 -3.57 -18.52 -31.53
CA ALA A 15 -4.17 -17.30 -32.07
C ALA A 15 -4.89 -16.49 -30.99
N LEU A 16 -5.54 -17.16 -30.03
CA LEU A 16 -6.22 -16.52 -28.90
C LEU A 16 -5.23 -16.00 -27.86
N GLN A 17 -4.15 -16.72 -27.58
CA GLN A 17 -3.12 -16.31 -26.62
C GLN A 17 -2.26 -15.14 -27.08
N LEU A 18 -2.08 -14.99 -28.39
CA LEU A 18 -1.31 -13.91 -29.00
C LEU A 18 -2.18 -12.69 -29.34
N ASP A 19 -3.43 -12.65 -28.88
CA ASP A 19 -4.43 -11.60 -29.19
C ASP A 19 -4.64 -11.35 -30.69
N PHE A 20 -4.42 -12.38 -31.52
CA PHE A 20 -4.64 -12.28 -32.96
C PHE A 20 -6.11 -12.46 -33.33
N VAL A 21 -6.89 -13.15 -32.50
CA VAL A 21 -8.32 -13.40 -32.67
C VAL A 21 -9.05 -13.30 -31.32
N THR A 22 -10.30 -12.82 -31.31
CA THR A 22 -11.13 -12.86 -30.09
C THR A 22 -11.77 -14.24 -29.90
N ARG A 23 -12.33 -14.51 -28.72
CA ARG A 23 -13.07 -15.74 -28.44
C ARG A 23 -14.26 -15.92 -29.39
N GLU A 24 -15.03 -14.86 -29.60
CA GLU A 24 -16.21 -14.89 -30.48
C GLU A 24 -15.80 -15.20 -31.92
N GLN A 25 -14.68 -14.62 -32.38
CA GLN A 25 -14.11 -14.87 -33.70
C GLN A 25 -13.62 -16.32 -33.83
N LEU A 26 -12.93 -16.85 -32.82
CA LEU A 26 -12.49 -18.25 -32.78
C LEU A 26 -13.68 -19.21 -32.83
N VAL A 27 -14.70 -19.01 -31.99
CA VAL A 27 -15.91 -19.85 -31.97
C VAL A 27 -16.65 -19.78 -33.31
N ALA A 28 -16.79 -18.59 -33.90
CA ALA A 28 -17.41 -18.42 -35.21
C ALA A 28 -16.65 -19.14 -36.34
N VAL A 29 -15.31 -19.05 -36.34
CA VAL A 29 -14.45 -19.69 -37.33
C VAL A 29 -14.42 -21.20 -37.15
N VAL A 30 -14.36 -21.70 -35.91
CA VAL A 30 -14.47 -23.14 -35.61
C VAL A 30 -15.84 -23.68 -36.00
N THR A 31 -16.92 -22.93 -35.76
CA THR A 31 -18.28 -23.31 -36.21
C THR A 31 -18.36 -23.38 -37.74
N GLY A 32 -17.66 -22.49 -38.46
CA GLY A 32 -17.52 -22.55 -39.91
C GLY A 32 -16.68 -23.74 -40.38
N TRP A 33 -15.58 -24.03 -39.68
CA TRP A 33 -14.70 -25.17 -39.95
C TRP A 33 -15.43 -26.52 -39.81
N LEU A 34 -16.32 -26.65 -38.81
CA LEU A 34 -17.15 -27.85 -38.64
C LEU A 34 -18.04 -28.15 -39.87
N ARG A 35 -18.30 -27.16 -40.73
CA ARG A 35 -19.06 -27.32 -41.99
C ARG A 35 -18.17 -27.57 -43.20
N GLU A 36 -16.87 -27.23 -43.11
CA GLU A 36 -15.89 -27.28 -44.20
C GLU A 36 -14.55 -27.89 -43.68
N LYS A 37 -14.59 -29.13 -43.15
CA LYS A 37 -13.45 -29.77 -42.46
C LYS A 37 -12.17 -29.90 -43.31
N GLU A 38 -12.30 -29.86 -44.64
CA GLU A 38 -11.19 -29.88 -45.61
C GLU A 38 -10.34 -28.60 -45.62
N THR A 39 -10.86 -27.48 -45.08
CA THR A 39 -10.15 -26.20 -45.06
C THR A 39 -9.45 -26.00 -43.72
N PRO A 40 -8.13 -25.78 -43.67
CA PRO A 40 -7.43 -25.48 -42.41
C PRO A 40 -7.97 -24.22 -41.73
N LEU A 41 -8.00 -24.23 -40.38
CA LEU A 41 -8.57 -23.13 -39.59
C LEU A 41 -7.87 -21.79 -39.88
N GLY A 42 -6.55 -21.81 -40.13
CA GLY A 42 -5.77 -20.64 -40.56
C GLY A 42 -6.28 -19.98 -41.85
N GLN A 43 -6.68 -20.78 -42.85
CA GLN A 43 -7.25 -20.25 -44.10
C GLN A 43 -8.66 -19.68 -43.91
N LEU A 44 -9.44 -20.24 -42.97
CA LEU A 44 -10.75 -19.70 -42.63
C LEU A 44 -10.66 -18.36 -41.91
N PHE A 45 -9.66 -18.18 -41.03
CA PHE A 45 -9.36 -16.87 -40.45
C PHE A 45 -8.98 -15.82 -41.50
N GLU A 46 -8.18 -16.18 -42.50
CA GLU A 46 -7.83 -15.28 -43.61
C GLU A 46 -9.03 -14.97 -44.51
N ARG A 47 -9.84 -15.97 -44.87
CA ARG A 47 -11.06 -15.81 -45.70
C ARG A 47 -12.06 -14.86 -45.05
N GLN A 48 -12.20 -14.91 -43.73
CA GLN A 48 -13.08 -14.03 -42.97
C GLN A 48 -12.45 -12.66 -42.66
N LYS A 49 -11.24 -12.38 -43.18
CA LYS A 49 -10.46 -11.15 -42.94
C LYS A 49 -10.18 -10.88 -41.46
N ILE A 50 -10.17 -11.93 -40.64
CA ILE A 50 -9.80 -11.86 -39.23
C ILE A 50 -8.27 -11.78 -39.10
N LEU A 51 -7.55 -12.55 -39.92
CA LEU A 51 -6.09 -12.51 -40.01
C LEU A 51 -5.62 -12.05 -41.39
N THR A 52 -4.49 -11.34 -41.42
CA THR A 52 -3.74 -11.09 -42.66
C THR A 52 -2.93 -12.33 -43.04
N ALA A 53 -2.59 -12.48 -44.32
CA ALA A 53 -1.72 -13.57 -44.79
C ALA A 53 -0.40 -13.67 -44.01
N ALA A 54 0.19 -12.52 -43.65
CA ALA A 54 1.40 -12.45 -42.85
C ALA A 54 1.20 -12.96 -41.40
N ARG A 55 0.07 -12.63 -40.76
CA ARG A 55 -0.25 -13.13 -39.40
C ARG A 55 -0.60 -14.61 -39.41
N ARG A 56 -1.26 -15.11 -40.46
CA ARG A 56 -1.49 -16.56 -40.65
C ARG A 56 -0.17 -17.32 -40.75
N GLN A 57 0.76 -16.87 -41.61
CA GLN A 57 2.07 -17.50 -41.76
C GLN A 57 2.87 -17.52 -40.46
N LEU A 58 2.80 -16.43 -39.68
CA LEU A 58 3.43 -16.36 -38.36
C LEU A 58 2.84 -17.39 -37.38
N LEU A 59 1.51 -17.51 -37.31
CA LEU A 59 0.85 -18.50 -36.46
C LEU A 59 1.19 -19.94 -36.86
N GLU A 60 1.18 -20.25 -38.15
CA GLU A 60 1.55 -21.57 -38.66
C GLU A 60 3.01 -21.90 -38.31
N ALA A 61 3.93 -20.93 -38.44
CA ALA A 61 5.32 -21.11 -38.02
C ALA A 61 5.48 -21.33 -36.51
N LEU A 62 4.66 -20.67 -35.68
CA LEU A 62 4.64 -20.86 -34.23
C LEU A 62 4.07 -22.22 -33.83
N VAL A 63 3.04 -22.70 -34.52
CA VAL A 63 2.53 -24.07 -34.35
C VAL A 63 3.63 -25.08 -34.68
N ASP A 64 4.33 -24.92 -35.80
CA ASP A 64 5.43 -25.81 -36.20
C ASP A 64 6.61 -25.79 -35.22
N GLU A 65 6.95 -24.63 -34.68
CA GLU A 65 7.99 -24.48 -33.64
C GLU A 65 7.56 -25.15 -32.34
N HIS A 66 6.32 -24.91 -31.90
CA HIS A 66 5.80 -25.47 -30.66
C HIS A 66 5.71 -27.00 -30.73
N LEU A 67 5.32 -27.56 -31.89
CA LEU A 67 5.35 -29.00 -32.12
C LEU A 67 6.76 -29.56 -32.12
N ARG A 68 7.74 -28.88 -32.74
CA ARG A 68 9.14 -29.30 -32.71
C ARG A 68 9.71 -29.34 -31.28
N GLN A 69 9.35 -28.37 -30.44
CA GLN A 69 9.77 -28.32 -29.04
C GLN A 69 9.21 -29.47 -28.19
N HIS A 70 8.07 -30.05 -28.60
CA HIS A 70 7.39 -31.14 -27.89
C HIS A 70 7.46 -32.47 -28.67
N GLY A 71 8.51 -32.67 -29.47
CA GLY A 71 8.76 -33.95 -30.15
C GLY A 71 7.74 -34.34 -31.23
N GLY A 72 6.98 -33.37 -31.73
CA GLY A 72 5.89 -33.57 -32.70
C GLY A 72 4.56 -34.00 -32.08
N ASP A 73 4.47 -34.04 -30.75
CA ASP A 73 3.25 -34.42 -30.03
C ASP A 73 2.34 -33.20 -29.80
N VAL A 74 1.23 -33.15 -30.54
CA VAL A 74 0.24 -32.07 -30.47
C VAL A 74 -0.47 -32.06 -29.11
N GLU A 75 -0.65 -33.20 -28.45
CA GLU A 75 -1.34 -33.29 -27.16
C GLU A 75 -0.47 -32.69 -26.05
N GLN A 76 0.82 -33.02 -26.04
CA GLN A 76 1.78 -32.44 -25.10
C GLN A 76 1.94 -30.92 -25.32
N SER A 77 1.95 -30.49 -26.58
CA SER A 77 1.94 -29.08 -26.98
C SER A 77 0.67 -28.33 -26.53
N LEU A 78 -0.51 -28.96 -26.59
CA LEU A 78 -1.76 -28.35 -26.13
C LEU A 78 -1.86 -28.28 -24.61
N ALA A 79 -1.33 -29.29 -23.91
CA ALA A 79 -1.34 -29.34 -22.44
C ALA A 79 -0.54 -28.19 -21.81
N THR A 80 0.58 -27.78 -22.44
CA THR A 80 1.41 -26.66 -21.95
C THR A 80 0.78 -25.29 -22.17
N LEU A 81 -0.21 -25.18 -23.06
CA LEU A 81 -0.90 -23.93 -23.41
C LEU A 81 -2.24 -23.73 -22.67
N SER A 82 -2.57 -24.56 -21.68
CA SER A 82 -3.95 -24.65 -21.17
C SER A 82 -4.36 -23.56 -20.16
N SER A 83 -5.04 -22.51 -20.67
CA SER A 83 -5.96 -21.60 -19.93
C SER A 83 -7.38 -21.53 -20.56
N LEU A 84 -7.84 -22.61 -21.20
CA LEU A 84 -9.00 -22.62 -22.09
C LEU A 84 -10.39 -22.65 -21.43
N GLY A 85 -10.51 -22.50 -20.10
CA GLY A 85 -11.74 -22.83 -19.35
C GLY A 85 -13.05 -22.36 -20.00
N PRO A 86 -13.27 -21.05 -20.15
CA PRO A 86 -14.54 -20.55 -20.71
C PRO A 86 -14.75 -20.83 -22.22
N VAL A 87 -13.68 -20.95 -23.01
CA VAL A 87 -13.74 -21.24 -24.46
C VAL A 87 -14.08 -22.71 -24.68
N ARG A 88 -13.54 -23.58 -23.83
CA ARG A 88 -13.78 -25.03 -23.86
C ARG A 88 -15.26 -25.34 -23.69
N ASP A 89 -15.93 -24.73 -22.71
CA ASP A 89 -17.35 -24.98 -22.45
C ASP A 89 -18.23 -24.56 -23.64
N GLU A 90 -17.79 -23.57 -24.42
CA GLU A 90 -18.50 -23.11 -25.62
C GLU A 90 -18.24 -23.99 -26.83
N LEU A 91 -17.00 -24.43 -27.03
CA LEU A 91 -16.64 -25.38 -28.09
C LEU A 91 -17.24 -26.78 -27.84
N GLN A 92 -17.35 -27.22 -26.58
CA GLN A 92 -18.03 -28.48 -26.22
C GLN A 92 -19.53 -28.46 -26.55
N ARG A 93 -20.18 -27.29 -26.47
CA ARG A 93 -21.59 -27.13 -26.85
C ARG A 93 -21.84 -27.23 -28.36
N LEU A 94 -20.79 -27.15 -29.19
CA LEU A 94 -20.92 -27.29 -30.65
C LEU A 94 -21.22 -28.74 -31.09
N GLY A 95 -21.04 -29.73 -30.19
CA GLY A 95 -21.55 -31.10 -30.39
C GLY A 95 -20.83 -31.94 -31.45
N ASP A 96 -19.62 -31.56 -31.87
CA ASP A 96 -18.80 -32.36 -32.79
C ASP A 96 -17.98 -33.42 -32.04
N GLU A 97 -18.06 -34.67 -32.50
CA GLU A 97 -17.45 -35.82 -31.83
C GLU A 97 -15.91 -35.77 -31.84
N GLU A 98 -15.31 -35.36 -32.96
CA GLU A 98 -13.86 -35.27 -33.14
C GLU A 98 -13.27 -34.14 -32.29
N LEU A 99 -13.90 -32.96 -32.31
CA LEU A 99 -13.53 -31.81 -31.49
C LEU A 99 -13.71 -32.09 -29.99
N SER A 100 -14.76 -32.81 -29.60
CA SER A 100 -15.01 -33.20 -28.21
C SER A 100 -13.94 -34.15 -27.69
N ILE A 101 -13.50 -35.10 -28.54
CA ILE A 101 -12.38 -35.98 -28.23
C ILE A 101 -11.10 -35.18 -28.02
N SER A 102 -10.75 -34.26 -28.93
CA SER A 102 -9.58 -33.37 -28.80
C SER A 102 -9.63 -32.53 -27.51
N LEU A 103 -10.79 -31.93 -27.19
CA LEU A 103 -10.98 -31.12 -25.99
C LEU A 103 -10.89 -31.91 -24.68
N SER A 104 -11.35 -33.17 -24.69
CA SER A 104 -11.30 -34.05 -23.50
C SER A 104 -9.87 -34.44 -23.12
N ARG A 105 -8.98 -34.62 -24.11
CA ARG A 105 -7.56 -34.95 -23.89
C ARG A 105 -6.79 -33.79 -23.26
N VAL A 106 -7.14 -32.55 -23.62
CA VAL A 106 -6.59 -31.33 -23.00
C VAL A 106 -6.95 -31.19 -21.52
N ALA A 107 -8.04 -31.83 -21.04
CA ALA A 107 -8.45 -31.79 -19.64
C ALA A 107 -7.70 -32.80 -18.73
N GLY A 108 -7.13 -33.87 -19.30
CA GLY A 108 -6.53 -34.97 -18.55
C GLY A 108 -5.24 -34.61 -17.78
N GLY A 109 -4.57 -33.51 -18.14
CA GLY A 109 -3.30 -33.10 -17.51
C GLY A 109 -3.43 -32.48 -16.12
N ALA A 110 -4.61 -31.98 -15.73
CA ALA A 110 -4.81 -31.30 -14.45
C ALA A 110 -5.33 -32.22 -13.32
N ALA A 111 -5.79 -33.43 -13.64
CA ALA A 111 -6.46 -34.33 -12.69
C ALA A 111 -5.55 -35.40 -12.06
N ALA A 112 -4.30 -35.56 -12.51
CA ALA A 112 -3.41 -36.64 -12.06
C ALA A 112 -2.64 -36.38 -10.74
N ALA A 113 -2.91 -35.29 -10.02
CA ALA A 113 -2.13 -34.89 -8.83
C ALA A 113 -2.91 -34.85 -7.51
N ARG A 114 -4.12 -35.44 -7.42
CA ARG A 114 -4.87 -35.51 -6.15
C ARG A 114 -5.63 -36.82 -5.99
N SER A 115 -4.92 -37.87 -5.60
CA SER A 115 -5.51 -38.98 -4.86
C SER A 115 -4.39 -39.69 -4.11
N ASP A 116 -4.29 -39.45 -2.80
CA ASP A 116 -3.84 -40.41 -1.78
C ASP A 116 -3.68 -39.69 -0.43
N VAL A 117 -4.79 -39.58 0.32
CA VAL A 117 -4.74 -39.68 1.79
C VAL A 117 -6.05 -40.34 2.24
N ALA A 118 -5.93 -41.59 2.65
CA ALA A 118 -6.94 -42.31 3.41
C ALA A 118 -7.03 -41.72 4.83
N LEU A 119 -8.24 -41.50 5.33
CA LEU A 119 -8.50 -41.49 6.77
C LEU A 119 -9.87 -42.12 7.03
N SER A 120 -9.82 -43.35 7.53
CA SER A 120 -10.93 -44.07 8.14
C SER A 120 -11.17 -43.58 9.58
N ASP A 121 -12.38 -43.88 10.05
CA ASP A 121 -12.85 -43.91 11.44
C ASP A 121 -13.44 -42.61 12.02
N LEU A 122 -14.78 -42.57 12.08
CA LEU A 122 -15.56 -42.23 13.27
C LEU A 122 -17.01 -42.79 13.12
N PRO A 123 -17.65 -43.33 14.19
CA PRO A 123 -18.89 -44.08 14.09
C PRO A 123 -20.17 -43.26 14.33
N ALA A 124 -21.21 -43.69 13.61
CA ALA A 124 -22.64 -43.75 13.93
C ALA A 124 -23.31 -42.65 14.79
N ALA A 125 -24.20 -41.90 14.14
CA ALA A 125 -25.42 -41.38 14.77
C ALA A 125 -26.63 -41.55 13.83
N SER A 126 -27.41 -42.57 14.16
CA SER A 126 -28.88 -42.58 14.23
C SER A 126 -29.70 -42.12 13.01
N SER A 127 -30.24 -43.12 12.34
CA SER A 127 -31.39 -43.13 11.45
C SER A 127 -32.55 -42.21 11.87
N VAL A 128 -32.96 -41.32 10.95
CA VAL A 128 -34.36 -40.92 10.83
C VAL A 128 -34.79 -41.10 9.38
N SER A 129 -35.88 -41.86 9.27
CA SER A 129 -36.63 -42.32 8.11
C SER A 129 -36.80 -41.33 6.96
N ASN A 130 -36.53 -41.83 5.76
CA ASN A 130 -36.93 -41.27 4.47
C ASN A 130 -38.33 -41.79 4.09
N PRO A 131 -39.31 -40.95 3.71
CA PRO A 131 -40.39 -41.36 2.82
C PRO A 131 -40.11 -40.82 1.41
N GLY A 132 -40.18 -41.72 0.43
CA GLY A 132 -39.94 -41.43 -0.99
C GLY A 132 -40.91 -40.41 -1.64
N PRO A 133 -40.64 -40.05 -2.90
CA PRO A 133 -41.12 -38.82 -3.52
C PRO A 133 -42.57 -38.94 -4.00
N ARG A 134 -43.36 -37.88 -3.80
CA ARG A 134 -44.64 -37.64 -4.48
C ARG A 134 -44.85 -36.15 -4.77
N PRO A 135 -45.69 -35.83 -5.76
CA PRO A 135 -45.34 -34.96 -6.88
C PRO A 135 -45.63 -33.48 -6.63
N GLU A 136 -44.98 -32.67 -7.46
CA GLU A 136 -45.13 -31.23 -7.66
C GLU A 136 -46.53 -30.68 -7.42
N THR A 137 -46.62 -29.66 -6.56
CA THR A 137 -47.62 -28.60 -6.67
C THR A 137 -46.95 -27.24 -6.53
N ALA A 138 -46.85 -26.57 -7.68
CA ALA A 138 -46.93 -25.13 -7.92
C ALA A 138 -46.48 -24.16 -6.81
N SER A 139 -45.35 -23.49 -7.10
CA SER A 139 -45.13 -22.05 -6.95
C SER A 139 -45.48 -21.41 -5.59
N GLU A 140 -44.51 -21.40 -4.69
CA GLU A 140 -44.32 -20.30 -3.74
C GLU A 140 -43.05 -19.55 -4.15
N ASP A 141 -43.25 -18.33 -4.64
CA ASP A 141 -42.32 -17.21 -4.72
C ASP A 141 -40.82 -17.56 -4.80
N SER A 142 -40.32 -17.63 -6.03
CA SER A 142 -38.91 -17.36 -6.32
C SER A 142 -38.60 -15.91 -5.92
N VAL A 143 -38.37 -15.68 -4.63
CA VAL A 143 -37.71 -14.47 -4.15
C VAL A 143 -36.36 -14.45 -4.88
N PRO A 144 -36.10 -13.44 -5.75
CA PRO A 144 -34.79 -13.34 -6.37
C PRO A 144 -33.74 -13.37 -5.27
N PRO A 145 -32.58 -14.06 -5.45
CA PRO A 145 -31.59 -14.18 -4.39
C PRO A 145 -31.31 -12.79 -3.83
N ARG A 146 -31.65 -12.58 -2.55
CA ARG A 146 -31.45 -11.29 -1.91
C ARG A 146 -29.98 -10.96 -2.01
N LEU A 147 -29.65 -9.88 -2.70
CA LEU A 147 -28.28 -9.36 -2.75
C LEU A 147 -27.84 -9.13 -1.30
N ARG A 148 -26.78 -9.82 -0.87
CA ARG A 148 -26.24 -9.72 0.49
C ARG A 148 -25.97 -8.28 0.92
N PHE A 149 -25.60 -7.42 -0.03
CA PHE A 149 -25.28 -6.02 0.21
C PHE A 149 -26.34 -5.11 -0.41
N ARG A 150 -27.04 -4.33 0.43
CA ARG A 150 -27.95 -3.27 -0.01
C ARG A 150 -27.20 -1.95 -0.08
N ILE A 151 -27.03 -1.41 -1.29
CA ILE A 151 -26.35 -0.11 -1.50
C ILE A 151 -27.15 1.00 -0.81
N LEU A 152 -26.49 1.81 0.01
CA LEU A 152 -27.08 2.95 0.70
C LEU A 152 -26.79 4.25 -0.05
N ARG A 153 -25.52 4.47 -0.41
CA ARG A 153 -25.07 5.71 -1.08
C ARG A 153 -23.70 5.54 -1.75
N PRO A 154 -23.39 6.31 -2.80
CA PRO A 154 -22.01 6.42 -3.28
C PRO A 154 -21.10 7.03 -2.21
N HIS A 155 -19.84 6.62 -2.21
CA HIS A 155 -18.83 7.17 -1.29
C HIS A 155 -17.69 7.86 -2.03
N ALA A 156 -17.05 7.16 -2.95
CA ALA A 156 -15.93 7.67 -3.73
C ALA A 156 -15.85 6.94 -5.07
N GLU A 157 -15.25 7.57 -6.08
CA GLU A 157 -14.93 6.93 -7.34
C GLU A 157 -13.43 7.02 -7.61
N GLY A 158 -12.80 5.88 -7.90
CA GLY A 158 -11.39 5.78 -8.24
C GLY A 158 -11.17 5.48 -9.73
N GLY A 159 -9.94 5.11 -10.08
CA GLY A 159 -9.58 4.73 -11.46
C GLY A 159 -10.30 3.45 -11.90
N LEU A 160 -9.94 2.31 -11.30
CA LEU A 160 -10.45 1.00 -11.69
C LEU A 160 -11.87 0.70 -11.21
N GLY A 161 -12.28 1.30 -10.08
CA GLY A 161 -13.53 0.97 -9.40
C GLY A 161 -14.19 2.17 -8.73
N ARG A 162 -15.37 1.93 -8.16
CA ARG A 162 -16.06 2.88 -7.29
C ARG A 162 -16.37 2.22 -5.95
N VAL A 163 -16.37 3.03 -4.90
CA VAL A 163 -16.67 2.63 -3.53
C VAL A 163 -18.04 3.17 -3.14
N LEU A 164 -18.90 2.26 -2.70
CA LEU A 164 -20.25 2.52 -2.24
C LEU A 164 -20.33 2.20 -0.75
N VAL A 165 -21.15 2.92 0.02
CA VAL A 165 -21.55 2.47 1.35
C VAL A 165 -22.75 1.54 1.17
N ALA A 166 -22.66 0.34 1.72
CA ALA A 166 -23.72 -0.66 1.67
C ALA A 166 -24.03 -1.20 3.07
N HIS A 167 -25.24 -1.71 3.26
CA HIS A 167 -25.63 -2.49 4.42
C HIS A 167 -25.46 -3.98 4.10
N ASP A 168 -24.65 -4.68 4.89
CA ASP A 168 -24.58 -6.15 4.88
C ASP A 168 -25.85 -6.67 5.57
N GLU A 169 -26.77 -7.27 4.81
CA GLU A 169 -28.07 -7.76 5.29
C GLU A 169 -27.94 -9.06 6.13
N GLU A 170 -26.80 -9.75 6.07
CA GLU A 170 -26.55 -10.95 6.89
C GLU A 170 -25.97 -10.59 8.26
N LEU A 171 -25.04 -9.63 8.28
CA LEU A 171 -24.34 -9.20 9.51
C LEU A 171 -24.88 -7.89 10.10
N HIS A 172 -25.89 -7.29 9.46
CA HIS A 172 -26.56 -6.05 9.86
C HIS A 172 -25.61 -4.89 10.19
N ARG A 173 -24.61 -4.66 9.32
CA ARG A 173 -23.58 -3.61 9.49
C ARG A 173 -23.35 -2.82 8.22
N GLU A 174 -22.84 -1.60 8.37
CA GLU A 174 -22.34 -0.84 7.23
C GLU A 174 -20.97 -1.35 6.77
N VAL A 175 -20.80 -1.48 5.46
CA VAL A 175 -19.56 -1.88 4.80
C VAL A 175 -19.25 -0.93 3.65
N ALA A 176 -17.97 -0.83 3.31
CA ALA A 176 -17.54 -0.22 2.06
C ALA A 176 -17.52 -1.31 0.99
N LEU A 177 -18.30 -1.14 -0.06
CA LEU A 177 -18.40 -2.05 -1.19
C LEU A 177 -17.66 -1.43 -2.37
N LYS A 178 -16.50 -1.98 -2.72
CA LYS A 178 -15.76 -1.57 -3.90
C LYS A 178 -16.17 -2.47 -5.06
N GLU A 179 -16.48 -1.88 -6.20
CA GLU A 179 -16.87 -2.59 -7.42
C GLU A 179 -16.14 -2.03 -8.64
N ILE A 180 -15.88 -2.89 -9.63
CA ILE A 180 -15.24 -2.46 -10.87
C ILE A 180 -16.18 -1.55 -11.68
N LYS A 181 -15.63 -0.49 -12.30
CA LYS A 181 -16.44 0.37 -13.17
C LYS A 181 -16.92 -0.41 -14.41
N PRO A 182 -18.15 -0.17 -14.91
CA PRO A 182 -18.69 -0.90 -16.07
C PRO A 182 -17.79 -0.87 -17.31
N GLN A 183 -17.08 0.24 -17.54
CA GLN A 183 -16.15 0.40 -18.67
C GLN A 183 -14.93 -0.53 -18.61
N PHE A 184 -14.55 -1.01 -17.42
CA PHE A 184 -13.43 -1.95 -17.22
C PHE A 184 -13.91 -3.37 -16.90
N ALA A 185 -15.23 -3.57 -16.79
CA ALA A 185 -15.83 -4.84 -16.40
C ALA A 185 -15.57 -5.98 -17.39
N MET A 186 -15.35 -5.66 -18.66
CA MET A 186 -15.09 -6.64 -19.72
C MET A 186 -13.60 -6.84 -19.99
N ASP A 187 -12.74 -5.99 -19.41
CA ASP A 187 -11.29 -6.09 -19.56
C ASP A 187 -10.72 -7.09 -18.55
N VAL A 188 -10.07 -8.14 -19.06
CA VAL A 188 -9.57 -9.27 -18.24
C VAL A 188 -8.49 -8.79 -17.28
N ASP A 189 -7.58 -7.94 -17.74
CA ASP A 189 -6.48 -7.43 -16.91
C ASP A 189 -6.99 -6.55 -15.78
N SER A 190 -7.95 -5.67 -16.07
CA SER A 190 -8.62 -4.86 -15.05
C SER A 190 -9.36 -5.69 -14.01
N ARG A 191 -10.03 -6.77 -14.41
CA ARG A 191 -10.69 -7.70 -13.46
C ARG A 191 -9.68 -8.45 -12.59
N ASN A 192 -8.58 -8.92 -13.19
CA ASN A 192 -7.53 -9.62 -12.48
C ASN A 192 -6.85 -8.70 -11.46
N ARG A 193 -6.49 -7.48 -11.85
CA ARG A 193 -5.94 -6.47 -10.93
C ARG A 193 -6.91 -6.13 -9.80
N PHE A 194 -8.19 -5.97 -10.10
CA PHE A 194 -9.22 -5.68 -9.11
C PHE A 194 -9.38 -6.82 -8.08
N THR A 195 -9.36 -8.07 -8.56
CA THR A 195 -9.48 -9.26 -7.71
C THR A 195 -8.22 -9.46 -6.87
N LEU A 196 -7.05 -9.30 -7.48
CA LEU A 196 -5.76 -9.38 -6.80
C LEU A 196 -5.65 -8.36 -5.66
N GLU A 197 -6.13 -7.14 -5.84
CA GLU A 197 -6.18 -6.14 -4.77
C GLU A 197 -6.96 -6.65 -3.55
N ALA A 198 -8.12 -7.26 -3.78
CA ALA A 198 -8.95 -7.81 -2.71
C ALA A 198 -8.28 -9.00 -2.02
N GLU A 199 -7.65 -9.90 -2.77
CA GLU A 199 -6.95 -11.07 -2.25
C GLU A 199 -5.71 -10.68 -1.44
N VAL A 200 -4.90 -9.75 -1.96
CA VAL A 200 -3.71 -9.23 -1.26
C VAL A 200 -4.13 -8.53 0.02
N THR A 201 -5.11 -7.62 -0.05
CA THR A 201 -5.59 -6.90 1.14
C THR A 201 -6.21 -7.86 2.15
N GLY A 202 -7.01 -8.83 1.69
CA GLY A 202 -7.64 -9.84 2.55
C GLY A 202 -6.65 -10.82 3.21
N GLY A 203 -5.48 -11.03 2.61
CA GLY A 203 -4.39 -11.84 3.18
C GLY A 203 -3.53 -11.11 4.21
N LEU A 204 -3.73 -9.81 4.42
CA LEU A 204 -2.99 -8.98 5.36
C LEU A 204 -3.81 -8.75 6.64
N GLU A 205 -3.53 -9.54 7.67
CA GLU A 205 -4.20 -9.47 8.97
C GLU A 205 -3.40 -8.59 9.94
N HIS A 206 -3.65 -7.29 9.93
CA HIS A 206 -2.99 -6.33 10.82
C HIS A 206 -3.95 -5.21 11.25
N PRO A 207 -3.92 -4.73 12.51
CA PRO A 207 -4.82 -3.67 12.99
C PRO A 207 -4.71 -2.36 12.20
N GLY A 208 -3.56 -2.11 11.58
CA GLY A 208 -3.31 -0.94 10.72
C GLY A 208 -3.64 -1.12 9.24
N ILE A 209 -4.26 -2.24 8.85
CA ILE A 209 -4.64 -2.53 7.46
C ILE A 209 -6.15 -2.75 7.40
N VAL A 210 -6.81 -2.19 6.37
CA VAL A 210 -8.26 -2.34 6.21
C VAL A 210 -8.64 -3.81 5.96
N PRO A 211 -9.52 -4.42 6.79
CA PRO A 211 -9.91 -5.80 6.57
C PRO A 211 -10.93 -5.92 5.43
N VAL A 212 -10.71 -6.91 4.56
CA VAL A 212 -11.66 -7.35 3.52
C VAL A 212 -12.54 -8.46 4.11
N TYR A 213 -13.85 -8.29 4.02
CA TYR A 213 -14.85 -9.22 4.56
C TYR A 213 -15.31 -10.27 3.56
N GLY A 214 -15.16 -10.01 2.27
CA GLY A 214 -15.50 -10.97 1.23
C GLY A 214 -15.36 -10.40 -0.17
N LEU A 215 -15.04 -11.30 -1.10
CA LEU A 215 -15.02 -11.07 -2.54
C LEU A 215 -16.24 -11.77 -3.16
N GLY A 216 -16.91 -11.11 -4.10
CA GLY A 216 -18.08 -11.64 -4.79
C GLY A 216 -18.16 -11.15 -6.23
N GLN A 217 -19.19 -11.60 -6.93
CA GLN A 217 -19.48 -11.19 -8.29
C GLN A 217 -20.98 -10.90 -8.42
N TYR A 218 -21.32 -9.85 -9.16
CA TYR A 218 -22.69 -9.60 -9.56
C TYR A 218 -23.17 -10.63 -10.59
N SER A 219 -24.49 -10.69 -10.82
CA SER A 219 -25.08 -11.60 -11.82
C SER A 219 -24.59 -11.36 -13.25
N ASP A 220 -24.05 -10.17 -13.54
CA ASP A 220 -23.44 -9.79 -14.81
C ASP A 220 -21.94 -10.11 -14.87
N GLY A 221 -21.39 -10.79 -13.86
CA GLY A 221 -19.98 -11.21 -13.78
C GLY A 221 -19.02 -10.14 -13.27
N ARG A 222 -19.49 -8.93 -12.95
CA ARG A 222 -18.62 -7.87 -12.40
C ARG A 222 -18.16 -8.22 -10.98
N PRO A 223 -16.83 -8.24 -10.71
CA PRO A 223 -16.33 -8.45 -9.36
C PRO A 223 -16.61 -7.24 -8.45
N TYR A 224 -16.87 -7.54 -7.18
CA TYR A 224 -16.93 -6.59 -6.09
C TYR A 224 -16.30 -7.20 -4.84
N TYR A 225 -15.80 -6.38 -3.93
CA TYR A 225 -15.43 -6.84 -2.59
C TYR A 225 -15.95 -5.89 -1.52
N ALA A 226 -16.31 -6.47 -0.38
CA ALA A 226 -16.76 -5.75 0.80
C ALA A 226 -15.61 -5.64 1.79
N MET A 227 -15.38 -4.45 2.32
CA MET A 227 -14.37 -4.17 3.33
C MET A 227 -14.96 -3.31 4.45
N ARG A 228 -14.20 -3.13 5.52
CA ARG A 228 -14.62 -2.24 6.61
C ARG A 228 -14.92 -0.83 6.10
N PHE A 229 -16.12 -0.33 6.41
CA PHE A 229 -16.41 1.09 6.25
C PHE A 229 -15.76 1.88 7.39
N ILE A 230 -14.84 2.77 7.04
CA ILE A 230 -14.10 3.58 8.00
C ILE A 230 -14.79 4.95 8.08
N ARG A 231 -15.26 5.30 9.28
CA ARG A 231 -15.86 6.61 9.54
C ARG A 231 -14.80 7.51 10.17
N GLY A 232 -14.37 8.52 9.42
CA GLY A 232 -13.41 9.53 9.85
C GLY A 232 -12.70 10.17 8.68
N ASP A 233 -11.68 10.95 9.00
CA ASP A 233 -10.91 11.73 8.04
C ASP A 233 -9.69 10.94 7.55
N SER A 234 -9.21 11.28 6.37
CA SER A 234 -7.89 10.85 5.89
C SER A 234 -6.76 11.55 6.68
N LEU A 235 -5.57 10.95 6.69
CA LEU A 235 -4.38 11.60 7.24
C LEU A 235 -4.10 12.92 6.52
N LYS A 236 -4.41 13.01 5.22
CA LYS A 236 -4.32 14.26 4.45
C LYS A 236 -5.14 15.38 5.10
N GLU A 237 -6.42 15.13 5.37
CA GLU A 237 -7.31 16.11 5.97
C GLU A 237 -6.85 16.48 7.39
N ALA A 238 -6.37 15.50 8.17
CA ALA A 238 -5.82 15.78 9.50
C ALA A 238 -4.56 16.67 9.45
N ILE A 239 -3.68 16.48 8.46
CA ILE A 239 -2.52 17.36 8.22
C ILE A 239 -2.99 18.76 7.85
N GLU A 240 -3.93 18.88 6.90
CA GLU A 240 -4.47 20.17 6.46
C GLU A 240 -5.12 20.93 7.63
N GLN A 241 -5.91 20.24 8.46
CA GLN A 241 -6.51 20.81 9.66
C GLN A 241 -5.44 21.32 10.63
N PHE A 242 -4.42 20.51 10.94
CA PHE A 242 -3.34 20.91 11.84
C PHE A 242 -2.59 22.16 11.37
N HIS A 243 -2.24 22.22 10.08
CA HIS A 243 -1.53 23.39 9.53
C HIS A 243 -2.42 24.62 9.31
N ALA A 244 -3.75 24.45 9.26
CA ALA A 244 -4.72 25.54 9.21
C ALA A 244 -5.06 26.12 10.61
N MET A 245 -4.72 25.44 11.71
CA MET A 245 -5.04 25.91 13.07
C MET A 245 -4.37 27.25 13.39
N PRO A 246 -5.10 28.23 13.97
CA PRO A 246 -4.50 29.46 14.45
C PRO A 246 -3.44 29.19 15.51
N ARG A 247 -2.25 29.79 15.38
CA ARG A 247 -1.10 29.56 16.28
C ARG A 247 -1.42 29.72 17.78
N ALA A 248 -2.36 30.59 18.13
CA ALA A 248 -2.82 30.78 19.52
C ALA A 248 -3.51 29.52 20.12
N GLN A 249 -4.20 28.71 19.31
CA GLN A 249 -4.83 27.48 19.77
C GLN A 249 -3.82 26.33 19.92
N ILE A 250 -2.80 26.28 19.06
CA ILE A 250 -1.74 25.26 19.12
C ILE A 250 -0.94 25.37 20.44
N VAL A 251 -0.62 26.59 20.86
CA VAL A 251 0.11 26.86 22.12
C VAL A 251 -0.77 26.63 23.36
N SER A 252 -2.06 26.99 23.29
CA SER A 252 -3.02 26.78 24.39
C SER A 252 -3.29 25.31 24.70
N LEU A 253 -3.12 24.40 23.73
CA LEU A 253 -3.24 22.94 23.92
C LEU A 253 -1.93 22.29 24.40
N ALA A 254 -0.79 22.99 24.26
CA ALA A 254 0.51 22.54 24.74
C ALA A 254 0.75 22.86 26.23
N THR A 255 -0.05 23.75 26.82
CA THR A 255 0.14 24.24 28.20
C THR A 255 -0.98 23.76 29.13
N ALA A 256 -0.71 22.71 29.91
CA ALA A 256 -1.38 22.55 31.21
C ALA A 256 -1.03 23.77 32.09
N PRO A 257 -1.93 24.26 32.97
CA PRO A 257 -1.72 25.50 33.71
C PRO A 257 -0.71 25.25 34.84
N THR A 258 0.57 25.20 34.52
CA THR A 258 1.63 25.41 35.52
C THR A 258 1.97 26.88 35.44
N ILE A 259 1.36 27.67 36.31
CA ILE A 259 1.77 29.03 36.60
C ILE A 259 3.21 28.95 37.10
N VAL A 260 4.17 29.15 36.20
CA VAL A 260 5.56 29.46 36.56
C VAL A 260 5.73 30.93 36.26
N THR A 261 5.61 31.74 37.31
CA THR A 261 6.09 33.11 37.34
C THR A 261 7.61 33.06 37.17
N VAL A 262 8.11 33.23 35.94
CA VAL A 262 9.55 33.40 35.68
C VAL A 262 9.87 34.88 35.91
N PRO A 263 10.79 35.24 36.84
CA PRO A 263 11.25 36.62 36.96
C PRO A 263 12.09 36.98 35.73
N THR A 264 11.75 38.12 35.15
CA THR A 264 12.46 38.85 34.10
C THR A 264 13.98 38.78 34.24
N LEU A 265 14.67 38.04 33.38
CA LEU A 265 16.10 38.21 33.12
C LEU A 265 16.42 37.86 31.65
N ILE A 266 16.70 38.92 30.89
CA ILE A 266 17.45 38.99 29.62
C ILE A 266 16.80 38.25 28.43
N ALA A 267 15.89 38.96 27.75
CA ALA A 267 15.40 38.64 26.42
C ALA A 267 16.45 39.01 25.36
N THR A 268 17.03 38.02 24.70
CA THR A 268 17.80 38.20 23.45
C THR A 268 17.30 37.33 22.29
N GLU A 269 16.28 36.49 22.49
CA GLU A 269 15.61 35.74 21.43
C GLU A 269 14.32 36.48 21.01
N PRO A 270 14.11 36.81 19.72
CA PRO A 270 12.89 37.47 19.28
C PRO A 270 11.68 36.55 19.54
N ALA A 271 10.59 37.11 20.09
CA ALA A 271 9.38 36.37 20.48
C ALA A 271 8.80 35.47 19.36
N SER A 272 9.07 35.79 18.08
CA SER A 272 8.70 34.95 16.94
C SER A 272 9.37 33.57 16.93
N ARG A 273 10.60 33.42 17.45
CA ARG A 273 11.31 32.12 17.54
C ARG A 273 10.80 31.22 18.65
N LEU A 274 10.39 31.78 19.79
CA LEU A 274 9.87 31.01 20.92
C LEU A 274 8.53 30.34 20.54
N VAL A 275 7.61 31.10 19.93
CA VAL A 275 6.29 30.63 19.44
C VAL A 275 6.43 29.58 18.32
N SER A 276 7.51 29.62 17.55
CA SER A 276 7.78 28.70 16.44
C SER A 276 8.08 27.28 16.92
N SER A 277 8.83 27.14 18.02
CA SER A 277 9.22 25.84 18.58
C SER A 277 8.06 25.10 19.28
N GLU A 278 7.06 25.84 19.74
CA GLU A 278 5.90 25.30 20.46
C GLU A 278 4.91 24.58 19.54
N ILE A 279 4.85 24.93 18.24
CA ILE A 279 3.93 24.30 17.27
C ILE A 279 4.18 22.79 17.15
N PHE A 280 5.44 22.41 17.06
CA PHE A 280 5.86 21.01 16.96
C PHE A 280 6.03 20.34 18.34
N ALA A 281 5.82 21.07 19.44
CA ALA A 281 5.78 20.51 20.79
C ALA A 281 4.35 20.15 21.25
N GLY A 282 3.33 20.58 20.50
CA GLY A 282 1.92 20.40 20.84
C GLY A 282 1.41 18.96 20.73
N VAL A 283 0.38 18.65 21.51
CA VAL A 283 -0.25 17.32 21.57
C VAL A 283 -0.78 16.86 20.21
N GLU A 284 -1.36 17.76 19.41
CA GLU A 284 -1.91 17.42 18.09
C GLU A 284 -0.83 16.99 17.09
N PHE A 285 0.35 17.63 17.12
CA PHE A 285 1.47 17.20 16.30
C PHE A 285 1.99 15.82 16.72
N ARG A 286 2.10 15.57 18.04
CA ARG A 286 2.47 14.26 18.57
C ARG A 286 1.46 13.18 18.19
N LYS A 287 0.16 13.49 18.18
CA LYS A 287 -0.87 12.58 17.67
C LYS A 287 -0.66 12.24 16.20
N LEU A 288 -0.37 13.23 15.34
CA LEU A 288 -0.06 12.99 13.92
C LEU A 288 1.16 12.09 13.74
N LEU A 289 2.22 12.29 14.53
CA LEU A 289 3.39 11.40 14.52
C LEU A 289 3.06 9.99 15.02
N GLY A 290 2.18 9.87 16.02
CA GLY A 290 1.63 8.57 16.44
C GLY A 290 0.91 7.85 15.30
N ARG A 291 0.07 8.56 14.54
CA ARG A 291 -0.56 8.00 13.31
C ARG A 291 0.49 7.55 12.31
N PHE A 292 1.52 8.36 12.09
CA PHE A 292 2.58 8.03 11.16
C PHE A 292 3.34 6.76 11.59
N ILE A 293 3.61 6.59 12.89
CA ILE A 293 4.21 5.37 13.46
C ILE A 293 3.32 4.15 13.18
N ASP A 294 2.01 4.24 13.43
CA ASP A 294 1.07 3.14 13.14
C ASP A 294 1.14 2.71 11.66
N VAL A 295 1.28 3.67 10.74
CA VAL A 295 1.42 3.41 9.30
C VAL A 295 2.75 2.72 9.00
N CYS A 296 3.86 3.18 9.56
CA CYS A 296 5.16 2.52 9.42
C CYS A 296 5.10 1.05 9.88
N GLN A 297 4.44 0.77 11.01
CA GLN A 297 4.27 -0.59 11.52
C GLN A 297 3.41 -1.46 10.59
N ALA A 298 2.32 -0.90 10.03
CA ALA A 298 1.47 -1.60 9.07
C ALA A 298 2.22 -1.93 7.76
N ILE A 299 3.04 -1.01 7.27
CA ILE A 299 3.86 -1.21 6.06
C ILE A 299 4.96 -2.24 6.32
N GLU A 300 5.63 -2.19 7.48
CA GLU A 300 6.61 -3.20 7.88
C GLU A 300 5.98 -4.61 7.89
N TYR A 301 4.79 -4.73 8.48
CA TYR A 301 4.06 -5.98 8.47
C TYR A 301 3.81 -6.47 7.04
N ALA A 302 3.33 -5.61 6.14
CA ALA A 302 3.12 -5.98 4.74
C ALA A 302 4.42 -6.41 4.04
N HIS A 303 5.53 -5.70 4.27
CA HIS A 303 6.85 -6.05 3.74
C HIS A 303 7.31 -7.43 4.24
N SER A 304 7.09 -7.75 5.51
CA SER A 304 7.39 -9.08 6.07
C SER A 304 6.60 -10.22 5.41
N ARG A 305 5.47 -9.89 4.77
CA ARG A 305 4.63 -10.80 3.98
C ARG A 305 4.96 -10.79 2.49
N GLY A 306 6.00 -10.07 2.10
CA GLY A 306 6.43 -9.90 0.71
C GLY A 306 5.52 -8.98 -0.10
N VAL A 307 4.68 -8.15 0.54
CA VAL A 307 3.73 -7.26 -0.14
C VAL A 307 4.25 -5.82 -0.11
N LEU A 308 4.39 -5.20 -1.28
CA LEU A 308 4.71 -3.77 -1.42
C LEU A 308 3.42 -2.95 -1.62
N HIS A 309 3.33 -1.73 -1.11
CA HIS A 309 2.14 -0.88 -1.26
C HIS A 309 2.16 -0.07 -2.58
N ARG A 310 3.28 0.62 -2.86
CA ARG A 310 3.59 1.41 -4.07
C ARG A 310 2.77 2.67 -4.36
N ASP A 311 1.61 2.87 -3.75
CA ASP A 311 0.89 4.17 -3.81
C ASP A 311 0.67 4.78 -2.43
N LEU A 312 1.68 4.73 -1.56
CA LEU A 312 1.50 5.24 -0.20
C LEU A 312 1.48 6.77 -0.18
N LYS A 313 0.42 7.34 0.39
CA LYS A 313 0.22 8.78 0.54
C LYS A 313 -0.79 9.08 1.65
N PRO A 314 -0.82 10.32 2.19
CA PRO A 314 -1.78 10.69 3.25
C PRO A 314 -3.25 10.46 2.90
N GLY A 315 -3.61 10.47 1.61
CA GLY A 315 -4.98 10.18 1.16
C GLY A 315 -5.39 8.71 1.24
N ASN A 316 -4.43 7.78 1.28
CA ASN A 316 -4.67 6.34 1.38
C ASN A 316 -4.49 5.84 2.83
N ILE A 317 -4.56 6.76 3.81
CA ILE A 317 -4.46 6.46 5.23
C ILE A 317 -5.70 7.06 5.89
N MET A 318 -6.54 6.20 6.45
CA MET A 318 -7.82 6.57 7.07
C MET A 318 -7.69 6.57 8.59
N LEU A 319 -8.20 7.62 9.24
CA LEU A 319 -8.18 7.79 10.68
C LEU A 319 -9.57 7.51 11.26
N GLY A 320 -9.66 6.47 12.10
CA GLY A 320 -10.90 6.11 12.78
C GLY A 320 -11.14 6.92 14.06
N LYS A 321 -12.42 7.09 14.41
CA LYS A 321 -12.89 7.84 15.59
C LYS A 321 -12.27 7.42 16.94
N TYR A 322 -11.76 6.20 17.07
CA TYR A 322 -11.24 5.65 18.33
C TYR A 322 -9.73 5.47 18.36
N GLY A 323 -9.02 6.24 17.54
CA GLY A 323 -7.57 6.13 17.53
C GLY A 323 -7.04 5.10 16.56
N GLU A 324 -7.83 4.69 15.58
CA GLU A 324 -7.42 3.70 14.58
C GLU A 324 -6.73 4.41 13.41
N THR A 325 -5.71 3.78 12.84
CA THR A 325 -4.97 4.27 11.69
C THR A 325 -4.90 3.15 10.67
N LEU A 326 -5.57 3.29 9.53
CA LEU A 326 -5.77 2.19 8.57
C LEU A 326 -5.23 2.57 7.20
N VAL A 327 -4.31 1.75 6.68
CA VAL A 327 -3.82 1.85 5.30
C VAL A 327 -4.81 1.17 4.36
N VAL A 328 -5.16 1.87 3.27
CA VAL A 328 -6.14 1.44 2.25
C VAL A 328 -5.53 1.48 0.84
N ASP A 329 -6.25 0.94 -0.15
CA ASP A 329 -5.90 0.97 -1.59
C ASP A 329 -4.55 0.30 -1.96
N TRP A 330 -4.49 -1.01 -1.77
CA TRP A 330 -3.35 -1.88 -2.14
C TRP A 330 -3.30 -2.24 -3.63
N GLY A 331 -3.98 -1.48 -4.50
CA GLY A 331 -4.22 -1.84 -5.91
C GLY A 331 -2.99 -1.86 -6.83
N LEU A 332 -1.80 -1.48 -6.34
CA LEU A 332 -0.53 -1.61 -7.06
C LEU A 332 0.41 -2.65 -6.42
N ALA A 333 -0.07 -3.40 -5.44
CA ALA A 333 0.78 -4.28 -4.66
C ALA A 333 1.36 -5.43 -5.49
N LYS A 334 2.64 -5.69 -5.31
CA LYS A 334 3.33 -6.88 -5.86
C LYS A 334 3.70 -7.80 -4.71
N VAL A 335 3.42 -9.09 -4.88
CA VAL A 335 3.86 -10.15 -3.98
C VAL A 335 5.25 -10.59 -4.45
N ALA A 336 6.27 -10.35 -3.65
CA ALA A 336 7.61 -10.84 -3.88
C ALA A 336 7.72 -12.30 -3.41
N GLY A 337 8.13 -13.21 -4.30
CA GLY A 337 8.68 -14.52 -3.90
C GLY A 337 7.71 -15.70 -3.77
N LYS A 338 6.54 -15.72 -4.42
CA LYS A 338 5.74 -16.94 -4.61
C LYS A 338 5.46 -17.17 -6.09
N ASP A 339 5.81 -18.37 -6.56
CA ASP A 339 5.55 -18.98 -7.87
C ASP A 339 5.23 -18.03 -9.02
N ASP A 340 6.04 -18.08 -10.09
CA ASP A 340 5.90 -17.43 -11.40
C ASP A 340 4.60 -17.75 -12.18
N ARG A 341 3.47 -17.96 -11.49
CA ARG A 341 2.14 -18.13 -12.06
C ARG A 341 1.45 -16.80 -12.38
N PHE A 342 1.99 -15.67 -11.91
CA PHE A 342 1.37 -14.35 -12.09
C PHE A 342 2.36 -13.24 -12.50
N ALA A 343 3.61 -13.59 -12.82
CA ALA A 343 4.64 -12.62 -13.24
C ALA A 343 4.55 -12.24 -14.73
N ASN A 344 3.65 -12.85 -15.51
CA ASN A 344 3.43 -12.54 -16.93
C ASN A 344 2.06 -11.91 -17.13
N VAL A 345 1.89 -10.68 -16.67
CA VAL A 345 0.89 -9.76 -17.25
C VAL A 345 1.73 -8.63 -17.82
N ASP A 346 1.75 -8.53 -19.14
CA ASP A 346 2.51 -7.54 -19.89
C ASP A 346 2.42 -6.17 -19.19
N GLU A 347 3.56 -5.72 -18.65
CA GLU A 347 3.69 -4.51 -17.84
C GLU A 347 3.49 -3.28 -18.72
N ALA A 348 2.22 -2.99 -19.03
CA ALA A 348 1.80 -1.75 -19.66
C ALA A 348 2.11 -0.59 -18.70
N THR A 349 2.98 0.31 -19.17
CA THR A 349 3.35 1.63 -18.62
C THR A 349 2.62 1.98 -17.33
N LEU A 350 3.26 1.70 -16.18
CA LEU A 350 2.72 1.99 -14.85
C LEU A 350 2.52 3.50 -14.64
N VAL A 351 1.39 4.02 -15.10
CA VAL A 351 0.79 5.24 -14.56
C VAL A 351 -0.04 4.78 -13.35
N PRO A 352 0.17 5.30 -12.13
CA PRO A 352 -0.56 4.85 -10.95
C PRO A 352 -2.05 4.99 -11.20
N SER A 353 -2.77 3.86 -11.08
CA SER A 353 -4.23 3.81 -11.26
C SER A 353 -5.01 4.35 -10.05
N SER A 354 -4.34 5.00 -9.11
CA SER A 354 -4.98 5.60 -7.94
C SER A 354 -5.55 6.97 -8.27
N GLY A 355 -6.75 6.94 -8.82
CA GLY A 355 -7.55 8.08 -9.21
C GLY A 355 -7.86 9.01 -8.05
N SER A 356 -7.23 10.18 -8.06
CA SER A 356 -7.99 11.43 -8.02
C SER A 356 -7.98 11.97 -9.46
N SER A 357 -9.10 11.80 -10.17
CA SER A 357 -9.47 12.50 -11.41
C SER A 357 -8.46 12.57 -12.57
N ILE A 358 -8.55 11.62 -13.52
CA ILE A 358 -8.37 11.93 -14.96
C ILE A 358 -9.76 12.30 -15.49
N GLU A 359 -10.25 13.47 -15.07
CA GLU A 359 -11.32 14.15 -15.80
C GLU A 359 -10.66 15.30 -16.57
N ASN A 360 -11.07 15.48 -17.81
CA ASN A 360 -10.57 16.49 -18.73
C ASN A 360 -10.72 17.91 -18.16
N THR A 361 -9.74 18.40 -17.40
CA THR A 361 -9.56 19.84 -17.20
C THR A 361 -8.85 20.40 -18.42
N ALA A 362 -9.52 21.29 -19.15
CA ALA A 362 -9.00 22.01 -20.32
C ALA A 362 -7.82 22.96 -20.03
N ASP A 363 -7.08 22.72 -18.92
CA ASP A 363 -6.05 23.58 -18.36
C ASP A 363 -4.76 22.83 -18.00
N GLY A 364 -4.54 21.63 -18.58
CA GLY A 364 -3.23 20.96 -18.60
C GLY A 364 -2.66 20.45 -17.26
N SER A 365 -3.39 20.57 -16.15
CA SER A 365 -2.99 19.96 -14.88
C SER A 365 -3.52 18.52 -14.80
N VAL A 366 -2.59 17.56 -14.90
CA VAL A 366 -2.86 16.15 -14.60
C VAL A 366 -3.11 16.05 -13.10
N ILE A 367 -4.37 15.84 -12.71
CA ILE A 367 -4.74 15.52 -11.33
C ILE A 367 -4.64 13.99 -11.19
N GLY A 368 -3.96 13.58 -10.13
CA GLY A 368 -3.35 12.27 -9.91
C GLY A 368 -2.13 12.53 -9.02
N THR A 369 -1.70 11.60 -8.16
CA THR A 369 -0.77 11.92 -7.06
C THR A 369 0.68 11.42 -7.24
N PRO A 370 1.39 11.74 -8.33
CA PRO A 370 2.80 11.36 -8.51
C PRO A 370 3.72 12.06 -7.49
N ALA A 371 3.19 13.01 -6.72
CA ALA A 371 3.90 13.79 -5.72
C ALA A 371 4.54 12.98 -4.57
N TYR A 372 4.19 11.70 -4.40
CA TYR A 372 4.76 10.80 -3.37
C TYR A 372 5.57 9.64 -3.97
N MET A 373 5.72 9.61 -5.30
CA MET A 373 6.50 8.57 -5.98
C MET A 373 7.96 8.63 -5.59
N SER A 374 8.56 7.46 -5.47
CA SER A 374 10.00 7.31 -5.42
C SER A 374 10.67 7.59 -6.79
N PRO A 375 11.97 7.92 -6.80
CA PRO A 375 12.75 8.10 -8.02
C PRO A 375 12.73 6.88 -8.95
N GLU A 376 12.77 5.66 -8.42
CA GLU A 376 12.69 4.43 -9.20
C GLU A 376 11.31 4.21 -9.83
N GLN A 377 10.22 4.58 -9.14
CA GLN A 377 8.88 4.58 -9.73
C GLN A 377 8.74 5.63 -10.82
N ALA A 378 9.22 6.85 -10.59
CA ALA A 378 9.15 7.92 -11.58
C ALA A 378 10.00 7.62 -12.82
N ALA A 379 11.02 6.78 -12.70
CA ALA A 379 11.85 6.29 -13.80
C ALA A 379 11.30 5.02 -14.48
N GLY A 380 10.22 4.42 -13.96
CA GLY A 380 9.66 3.18 -14.50
C GLY A 380 10.57 1.95 -14.33
N ARG A 381 11.46 1.94 -13.33
CA ARG A 381 12.42 0.85 -13.10
C ARG A 381 11.81 -0.24 -12.22
N LEU A 382 11.05 -1.13 -12.85
CA LEU A 382 10.21 -2.13 -12.16
C LEU A 382 11.02 -3.21 -11.43
N ASP A 383 12.22 -3.48 -11.93
CA ASP A 383 13.24 -4.36 -11.37
C ASP A 383 13.82 -3.84 -10.05
N GLN A 384 13.75 -2.52 -9.81
CA GLN A 384 14.30 -1.86 -8.63
C GLN A 384 13.25 -1.60 -7.54
N LEU A 385 11.99 -1.96 -7.79
CA LEU A 385 10.92 -1.78 -6.82
C LEU A 385 11.06 -2.77 -5.66
N GLY A 386 11.17 -2.26 -4.44
CA GLY A 386 11.31 -3.04 -3.23
C GLY A 386 10.79 -2.30 -1.99
N PRO A 387 11.03 -2.82 -0.77
CA PRO A 387 10.62 -2.15 0.48
C PRO A 387 11.10 -0.69 0.58
N ALA A 388 12.30 -0.41 0.06
CA ALA A 388 12.87 0.93 0.01
C ALA A 388 12.02 1.94 -0.81
N THR A 389 11.20 1.47 -1.75
CA THR A 389 10.25 2.29 -2.51
C THR A 389 9.16 2.84 -1.59
N ASP A 390 8.56 1.99 -0.75
CA ASP A 390 7.55 2.43 0.21
C ASP A 390 8.17 3.28 1.33
N VAL A 391 9.42 3.01 1.74
CA VAL A 391 10.20 3.87 2.66
C VAL A 391 10.31 5.30 2.13
N TYR A 392 10.52 5.47 0.82
CA TYR A 392 10.53 6.82 0.23
C TYR A 392 9.15 7.47 0.32
N SER A 393 8.07 6.75 -0.01
CA SER A 393 6.71 7.27 0.07
C SER A 393 6.26 7.58 1.50
N LEU A 394 6.73 6.82 2.49
CA LEU A 394 6.64 7.16 3.92
C LEU A 394 7.39 8.46 4.22
N GLY A 395 8.61 8.63 3.72
CA GLY A 395 9.36 9.88 3.82
C GLY A 395 8.62 11.08 3.22
N ALA A 396 8.02 10.93 2.04
CA ALA A 396 7.20 11.95 1.38
C ALA A 396 5.91 12.25 2.15
N THR A 397 5.34 11.24 2.83
CA THR A 397 4.20 11.41 3.74
C THR A 397 4.62 12.19 5.00
N LEU A 398 5.75 11.86 5.61
CA LEU A 398 6.32 12.61 6.74
C LEU A 398 6.64 14.06 6.33
N TYR A 399 7.19 14.27 5.14
CA TYR A 399 7.40 15.60 4.59
C TYR A 399 6.11 16.43 4.60
N HIS A 400 4.99 15.82 4.19
CA HIS A 400 3.68 16.48 4.21
C HIS A 400 3.23 16.77 5.65
N VAL A 401 3.37 15.81 6.57
CA VAL A 401 3.09 16.03 8.00
C VAL A 401 3.86 17.23 8.54
N LEU A 402 5.14 17.37 8.18
CA LEU A 402 6.01 18.45 8.67
C LEU A 402 5.71 19.82 8.03
N THR A 403 5.38 19.85 6.74
CA THR A 403 5.35 21.09 5.96
C THR A 403 3.94 21.56 5.56
N GLY A 404 2.93 20.71 5.71
CA GLY A 404 1.55 21.00 5.29
C GLY A 404 1.35 20.98 3.76
N ARG A 405 2.35 20.53 2.99
CA ARG A 405 2.25 20.34 1.54
C ARG A 405 3.05 19.14 1.06
N SER A 406 2.71 18.61 -0.11
CA SER A 406 3.51 17.56 -0.77
C SER A 406 4.89 18.08 -1.20
N PRO A 407 5.92 17.20 -1.30
CA PRO A 407 7.28 17.61 -1.69
C PRO A 407 7.35 18.15 -3.12
N PHE A 408 6.57 17.55 -4.02
CA PHE A 408 6.38 18.02 -5.39
C PHE A 408 4.92 18.46 -5.54
N SER A 409 4.67 19.73 -5.88
CA SER A 409 3.31 20.26 -5.99
C SER A 409 3.21 21.22 -7.18
N LYS A 410 2.04 21.23 -7.85
CA LYS A 410 1.68 22.22 -8.88
C LYS A 410 2.63 22.23 -10.10
N LEU A 411 2.99 21.06 -10.59
CA LEU A 411 3.82 20.90 -11.79
C LEU A 411 3.11 19.99 -12.81
N PRO A 412 3.27 20.23 -14.12
CA PRO A 412 2.88 19.27 -15.14
C PRO A 412 3.56 17.91 -14.94
N LEU A 413 2.88 16.81 -15.25
CA LEU A 413 3.37 15.46 -14.97
C LEU A 413 4.80 15.19 -15.48
N PRO A 414 5.19 15.55 -16.73
CA PRO A 414 6.56 15.30 -17.20
C PRO A 414 7.63 16.04 -16.38
N GLU A 415 7.35 17.30 -16.00
CA GLU A 415 8.27 18.09 -15.18
C GLU A 415 8.37 17.53 -13.76
N LEU A 416 7.23 17.13 -13.20
CA LEU A 416 7.17 16.52 -11.87
C LEU A 416 8.00 15.23 -11.83
N LEU A 417 7.80 14.31 -12.79
CA LEU A 417 8.58 13.07 -12.87
C LEU A 417 10.08 13.36 -12.98
N ALA A 418 10.47 14.33 -13.82
CA ALA A 418 11.86 14.73 -13.96
C ALA A 418 12.47 15.33 -12.67
N ARG A 419 11.68 16.00 -11.83
CA ARG A 419 12.14 16.47 -10.50
C ARG A 419 12.25 15.35 -9.49
N VAL A 420 11.28 14.43 -9.47
CA VAL A 420 11.30 13.24 -8.61
C VAL A 420 12.54 12.40 -8.91
N GLN A 421 12.83 12.14 -10.19
CA GLN A 421 14.04 11.41 -10.61
C GLN A 421 15.36 12.10 -10.23
N ARG A 422 15.35 13.43 -10.06
CA ARG A 422 16.53 14.19 -9.61
C ARG A 422 16.60 14.38 -8.08
N GLY A 423 15.55 13.99 -7.35
CA GLY A 423 15.43 14.28 -5.92
C GLY A 423 15.36 15.79 -5.62
N ASP A 424 14.81 16.58 -6.54
CA ASP A 424 14.82 18.04 -6.50
C ASP A 424 13.53 18.58 -5.86
N PHE A 425 13.54 18.68 -4.53
CA PHE A 425 12.45 19.24 -3.72
C PHE A 425 13.02 20.17 -2.62
N PRO A 426 12.26 21.22 -2.22
CA PRO A 426 12.72 22.12 -1.16
C PRO A 426 12.81 21.38 0.18
N ARG A 427 13.81 21.68 0.99
CA ARG A 427 13.97 21.01 2.29
C ARG A 427 12.91 21.51 3.28
N PRO A 428 12.42 20.66 4.23
CA PRO A 428 11.42 21.06 5.21
C PRO A 428 11.75 22.39 5.92
N ARG A 429 12.98 22.57 6.40
CA ARG A 429 13.38 23.79 7.14
C ARG A 429 13.64 25.01 6.25
N GLU A 430 13.81 24.84 4.94
CA GLU A 430 13.79 25.96 3.99
C GLU A 430 12.38 26.57 3.90
N LEU A 431 11.36 25.72 4.09
CA LEU A 431 9.96 26.14 4.08
C LEU A 431 9.49 26.66 5.43
N ASN A 432 9.91 25.99 6.50
CA ASN A 432 9.56 26.34 7.87
C ASN A 432 10.73 26.03 8.80
N SER A 433 11.53 27.05 9.14
CA SER A 433 12.72 26.92 9.97
C SER A 433 12.47 26.42 11.40
N SER A 434 11.20 26.45 11.83
CA SER A 434 10.68 25.95 13.11
C SER A 434 10.65 24.43 13.19
N ILE A 435 10.68 23.73 12.06
CA ILE A 435 10.70 22.26 12.04
C ILE A 435 11.97 21.77 12.77
N PRO A 436 11.85 20.79 13.69
CA PRO A 436 12.99 20.20 14.38
C PRO A 436 14.01 19.59 13.41
N LYS A 437 15.30 19.91 13.60
CA LYS A 437 16.40 19.38 12.77
C LYS A 437 16.41 17.85 12.70
N SER A 438 16.16 17.20 13.83
CA SER A 438 16.10 15.74 13.93
C SER A 438 15.02 15.14 13.01
N LEU A 439 13.81 15.70 13.02
CA LEU A 439 12.71 15.22 12.16
C LEU A 439 12.96 15.53 10.68
N GLU A 440 13.57 16.68 10.37
CA GLU A 440 14.04 16.95 9.01
C GLU A 440 15.06 15.89 8.56
N SER A 441 16.01 15.51 9.40
CA SER A 441 16.99 14.47 9.05
C SER A 441 16.35 13.11 8.81
N VAL A 442 15.36 12.70 9.64
CA VAL A 442 14.58 11.46 9.43
C VAL A 442 13.87 11.51 8.07
N CYS A 443 13.18 12.61 7.78
CA CYS A 443 12.48 12.83 6.51
C CYS A 443 13.42 12.76 5.30
N LEU A 444 14.55 13.48 5.34
CA LEU A 444 15.50 13.52 4.23
C LEU A 444 16.22 12.19 4.03
N LYS A 445 16.52 11.44 5.11
CA LYS A 445 17.09 10.10 5.01
C LYS A 445 16.11 9.12 4.36
N ALA A 446 14.83 9.13 4.77
CA ALA A 446 13.80 8.30 4.14
C ALA A 446 13.62 8.63 2.65
N MET A 447 13.74 9.91 2.27
CA MET A 447 13.62 10.39 0.89
C MET A 447 14.96 10.45 0.12
N ALA A 448 15.99 9.70 0.53
CA ALA A 448 17.25 9.68 -0.19
C ALA A 448 17.06 9.18 -1.64
N LEU A 449 17.77 9.80 -2.60
CA LEU A 449 17.63 9.50 -4.02
C LEU A 449 17.88 8.01 -4.33
N LEU A 450 18.97 7.48 -3.77
CA LEU A 450 19.38 6.10 -3.91
C LEU A 450 18.74 5.23 -2.81
N PRO A 451 18.07 4.10 -3.15
CA PRO A 451 17.42 3.21 -2.18
C PRO A 451 18.32 2.77 -1.01
N GLU A 452 19.59 2.48 -1.27
CA GLU A 452 20.59 2.03 -0.29
C GLU A 452 20.95 3.07 0.77
N HIS A 453 20.65 4.35 0.54
CA HIS A 453 20.86 5.43 1.51
C HIS A 453 19.65 5.71 2.39
N ARG A 454 18.52 5.03 2.13
CA ARG A 454 17.29 5.15 2.91
C ARG A 454 17.39 4.33 4.19
N TYR A 455 16.31 4.33 4.98
CA TYR A 455 16.19 3.38 6.07
C TYR A 455 16.06 1.96 5.50
N GLU A 456 16.63 0.99 6.22
CA GLU A 456 16.56 -0.43 5.87
C GLU A 456 15.11 -0.95 5.86
N SER A 457 14.26 -0.40 6.74
CA SER A 457 12.88 -0.84 6.92
C SER A 457 11.95 0.30 7.32
N ALA A 458 10.64 0.08 7.22
CA ALA A 458 9.64 1.05 7.67
C ALA A 458 9.65 1.18 9.20
N ALA A 459 9.89 0.07 9.91
CA ALA A 459 10.04 0.07 11.36
C ALA A 459 11.20 0.94 11.85
N ALA A 460 12.32 1.00 11.11
CA ALA A 460 13.45 1.84 11.48
C ALA A 460 13.14 3.35 11.41
N ILE A 461 12.18 3.76 10.57
CA ILE A 461 11.66 5.14 10.57
C ILE A 461 10.82 5.39 11.82
N ALA A 462 9.93 4.44 12.16
CA ALA A 462 9.08 4.52 13.35
C ALA A 462 9.93 4.66 14.61
N GLU A 463 10.96 3.83 14.76
CA GLU A 463 11.89 3.87 15.90
C GLU A 463 12.55 5.25 16.07
N ASP A 464 13.02 5.86 14.98
CA ASP A 464 13.61 7.21 15.05
C ASP A 464 12.58 8.28 15.44
N ILE A 465 11.32 8.14 15.06
CA ILE A 465 10.25 9.06 15.46
C ILE A 465 9.84 8.82 16.91
N GLU A 466 9.79 7.58 17.37
CA GLU A 466 9.55 7.22 18.77
C GLU A 466 10.65 7.76 19.68
N HIS A 467 11.92 7.59 19.29
CA HIS A 467 13.06 8.21 19.98
C HIS A 467 12.88 9.72 20.05
N TRP A 468 12.49 10.36 18.94
CA TRP A 468 12.22 11.79 18.96
C TRP A 468 11.09 12.18 19.92
N LEU A 469 9.97 11.45 19.93
CA LEU A 469 8.85 11.67 20.85
C LEU A 469 9.23 11.47 22.32
N ALA A 470 10.18 10.59 22.60
CA ALA A 470 10.75 10.33 23.93
C ALA A 470 11.88 11.30 24.33
N ASP A 471 12.17 12.32 23.51
CA ASP A 471 13.30 13.24 23.66
C ASP A 471 14.69 12.54 23.60
N GLU A 472 14.77 11.37 22.97
CA GLU A 472 15.98 10.55 22.79
C GLU A 472 16.68 10.80 21.43
N PRO A 473 18.01 10.55 21.31
CA PRO A 473 18.74 10.81 20.07
C PRO A 473 18.20 9.96 18.91
N VAL A 474 18.05 10.56 17.73
CA VAL A 474 17.60 9.85 16.52
C VAL A 474 18.81 9.40 15.71
N ASN A 475 18.76 8.21 15.11
CA ASN A 475 19.86 7.67 14.31
C ASN A 475 20.14 8.49 13.05
N ALA A 476 19.10 9.12 12.49
CA ALA A 476 19.22 10.01 11.33
C ALA A 476 20.14 11.23 11.55
N HIS A 477 20.32 11.67 12.80
CA HIS A 477 21.02 12.92 13.12
C HIS A 477 22.06 12.72 14.23
N ARG A 478 23.34 12.83 13.88
CA ARG A 478 24.42 12.91 14.88
C ARG A 478 24.34 14.26 15.59
N GLU A 479 23.90 14.24 16.85
CA GLU A 479 23.88 15.43 17.68
C GLU A 479 25.28 15.97 18.01
N SER A 480 25.37 17.29 18.17
CA SER A 480 26.54 17.92 18.80
C SER A 480 26.51 17.74 20.32
N THR A 481 27.68 17.57 20.93
CA THR A 481 27.86 17.30 22.37
C THR A 481 27.15 18.29 23.33
N PRO A 482 26.95 19.59 23.02
CA PRO A 482 26.20 20.49 23.90
C PRO A 482 24.69 20.24 23.92
N ALA A 483 24.11 19.70 22.83
CA ALA A 483 22.68 19.39 22.74
C ALA A 483 22.31 18.14 23.56
N GLN A 484 23.23 17.17 23.66
CA GLN A 484 23.07 15.99 24.52
C GLN A 484 23.02 16.38 26.00
N ALA A 485 23.85 17.34 26.43
CA ALA A 485 23.87 17.83 27.81
C ALA A 485 22.57 18.56 28.19
N SER A 486 22.05 19.44 27.32
CA SER A 486 20.80 20.15 27.60
C SER A 486 19.59 19.20 27.68
N ARG A 487 19.60 18.13 26.87
CA ARG A 487 18.61 17.05 26.96
C ARG A 487 18.69 16.24 28.23
N TRP A 488 19.89 15.82 28.64
CA TRP A 488 20.09 15.09 29.89
C TRP A 488 19.57 15.90 31.09
N VAL A 489 19.82 17.21 31.10
CA VAL A 489 19.29 18.13 32.13
C VAL A 489 17.76 18.21 32.13
N ARG A 490 17.10 18.20 30.95
CA ARG A 490 15.63 18.17 30.86
C ARG A 490 15.05 16.83 31.34
N LYS A 491 15.63 15.71 30.94
CA LYS A 491 15.18 14.34 31.32
C LYS A 491 15.41 14.07 32.82
N HIS A 492 16.49 14.59 33.39
CA HIS A 492 16.87 14.38 34.78
C HIS A 492 16.78 15.66 35.62
N ARG A 493 15.73 16.49 35.40
CA ARG A 493 15.57 17.79 36.07
C ARG A 493 15.72 17.70 37.60
N ALA A 494 15.20 16.64 38.22
CA ALA A 494 15.33 16.41 39.67
C ALA A 494 16.78 16.17 40.11
N TRP A 495 17.56 15.39 39.34
CA TRP A 495 18.97 15.12 39.62
C TRP A 495 19.84 16.33 39.32
N ALA A 496 19.55 17.07 38.25
CA ALA A 496 20.24 18.30 37.90
C ALA A 496 20.05 19.39 38.96
N ILE A 497 18.82 19.57 39.47
CA ILE A 497 18.53 20.50 40.58
C ILE A 497 19.24 20.04 41.86
N SER A 498 19.19 18.75 42.19
CA SER A 498 19.85 18.21 43.39
C SER A 498 21.37 18.35 43.32
N GLY A 499 21.96 18.10 42.15
CA GLY A 499 23.39 18.28 41.91
C GLY A 499 23.83 19.75 41.97
N ALA A 500 23.05 20.66 41.40
CA ALA A 500 23.30 22.10 41.50
C ALA A 500 23.19 22.61 42.94
N ALA A 501 22.19 22.13 43.69
CA ALA A 501 22.03 22.44 45.12
C ALA A 501 23.19 21.90 45.95
N ALA A 502 23.66 20.67 45.67
CA ALA A 502 24.82 20.10 46.33
C ALA A 502 26.11 20.89 46.04
N LEU A 503 26.33 21.30 44.78
CA LEU A 503 27.47 22.13 44.40
C LEU A 503 27.42 23.51 45.07
N ALA A 504 26.24 24.15 45.12
CA ALA A 504 26.04 25.40 45.82
C ALA A 504 26.31 25.25 47.32
N LEU A 505 25.87 24.16 47.94
CA LEU A 505 26.14 23.87 49.35
C LEU A 505 27.64 23.69 49.61
N VAL A 506 28.34 22.94 48.75
CA VAL A 506 29.80 22.76 48.84
C VAL A 506 30.51 24.10 48.70
N ALA A 507 30.09 24.97 47.77
CA ALA A 507 30.65 26.30 47.61
C ALA A 507 30.45 27.15 48.87
N VAL A 508 29.25 27.15 49.44
CA VAL A 508 28.95 27.89 50.69
C VAL A 508 29.79 27.37 51.85
N VAL A 509 29.88 26.05 52.05
CA VAL A 509 30.70 25.45 53.11
C VAL A 509 32.18 25.79 52.91
N SER A 510 32.67 25.73 51.67
CA SER A 510 34.06 26.08 51.34
C SER A 510 34.35 27.56 51.62
N SER A 511 33.42 28.46 51.30
CA SER A 511 33.54 29.89 51.61
C SER A 511 33.54 30.15 53.12
N ILE A 512 32.65 29.50 53.88
CA ILE A 512 32.62 29.63 55.35
C ILE A 512 33.93 29.11 55.96
N ALA A 513 34.41 27.95 55.50
CA ALA A 513 35.67 27.38 55.96
C ALA A 513 36.86 28.32 55.64
N ALA A 514 36.90 28.92 54.44
CA ALA A 514 37.94 29.88 54.08
C ALA A 514 37.93 31.13 54.98
N VAL A 515 36.75 31.67 55.29
CA VAL A 515 36.59 32.79 56.23
C VAL A 515 37.06 32.41 57.63
N TRP A 516 36.68 31.24 58.13
CA TRP A 516 37.12 30.74 59.44
C TRP A 516 38.63 30.55 59.52
N ILE A 517 39.25 29.96 58.48
CA ILE A 517 40.70 29.75 58.42
C ILE A 517 41.43 31.09 58.39
N ASN A 518 40.94 32.08 57.63
CA ASN A 518 41.55 33.42 57.60
C ASN A 518 41.42 34.14 58.95
N ALA A 519 40.26 34.09 59.59
CA ALA A 519 40.06 34.70 60.91
C ALA A 519 40.94 34.03 61.99
N ALA A 520 41.14 32.71 61.91
CA ALA A 520 42.05 32.00 62.81
C ALA A 520 43.52 32.40 62.59
N ARG A 521 43.93 32.61 61.33
CA ARG A 521 45.28 33.10 61.00
C ARG A 521 45.52 34.53 61.49
N GLU A 522 44.56 35.43 61.35
CA GLU A 522 44.66 36.79 61.90
C GLU A 522 44.83 36.78 63.42
N LYS A 523 44.03 35.99 64.15
CA LYS A 523 44.21 35.83 65.60
C LYS A 523 45.57 35.26 65.97
N ALA A 524 46.08 34.28 65.22
CA ALA A 524 47.39 33.69 65.48
C ALA A 524 48.52 34.71 65.24
N ASN A 525 48.41 35.54 64.20
CA ASN A 525 49.38 36.61 63.93
C ASN A 525 49.36 37.69 65.00
N LEU A 526 48.17 38.13 65.44
CA LEU A 526 48.04 39.11 66.53
C LEU A 526 48.63 38.60 67.84
N ASN A 527 48.35 37.34 68.19
CA ASN A 527 48.93 36.71 69.38
C ASN A 527 50.46 36.54 69.28
N ALA A 528 50.99 36.32 68.07
CA ALA A 528 52.42 36.23 67.84
C ALA A 528 53.10 37.61 67.93
N GLU A 529 52.46 38.68 67.48
CA GLU A 529 52.94 40.06 67.64
C GLU A 529 52.90 40.51 69.11
N ASP A 530 51.86 40.15 69.87
CA ASP A 530 51.77 40.44 71.30
C ASP A 530 52.79 39.64 72.14
N ALA A 531 53.21 38.45 71.69
CA ALA A 531 54.25 37.67 72.34
C ALA A 531 55.69 38.16 72.05
N LEU A 532 55.86 39.04 71.05
CA LEU A 532 57.14 39.65 70.67
C LEU A 532 57.34 41.05 71.28
N ARG A 533 56.32 41.60 71.93
CA ARG A 533 56.39 42.83 72.74
C ARG A 533 56.59 42.51 74.21
#